data_AF-A0A355DHG4-F1
#
_entry.id   AF-A0A355DHG4-F1
#
_cell.length_a   1.000
_cell.length_b   1.000
_cell.length_c   1.000
_cell.angle_alpha   90.00
_cell.angle_beta   90.00
_cell.angle_gamma   90.00
#
_symmetry.space_group_name_H-M   'P 1'
#
loop_
_entity.id
_entity.type
_entity.pdbx_description
1 polymer ?
#
loop_
_entity_poly.entity_id
_entity_poly.type
_entity_poly.pdbx_seq_one_letter_code
_entity_poly.pdbx_strand_id
1 'polypeptide(L)'
;MDGGPDPIRLLEDLLAGDPFDTAGASSDWAASGAMALTGPADGAARQAPPAIVDVMRRLADHYVAFDGDPTDGPALLGERAALAGMGRRGATSVGGNAYLMDAGDGVVCVNLARPDDLAALPA
;
A
#
# COMPACT_ATOMS: atom_id res chain seq x y z
N MET A 1 -28.52 -4.40 15.46
CA MET A 1 -27.07 -4.50 15.18
C MET A 1 -27.01 -4.99 13.76
N ASP A 2 -27.15 -4.06 12.84
CA ASP A 2 -27.26 -4.39 11.43
C ASP A 2 -25.83 -4.70 11.01
N GLY A 3 -25.58 -5.97 10.71
CA GLY A 3 -24.25 -6.47 10.37
C GLY A 3 -23.66 -5.54 9.32
N GLY A 4 -22.52 -4.93 9.64
CA GLY A 4 -21.80 -4.07 8.71
C GLY A 4 -21.55 -4.78 7.37
N PRO A 5 -21.08 -4.04 6.35
CA PRO A 5 -20.82 -4.61 5.03
C PRO A 5 -20.00 -5.90 5.16
N ASP A 6 -20.44 -6.96 4.49
CA ASP A 6 -19.69 -8.21 4.41
C ASP A 6 -18.31 -7.91 3.83
N PRO A 7 -17.22 -8.15 4.58
CA PRO A 7 -15.87 -7.79 4.14
C PRO A 7 -15.43 -8.55 2.89
N ILE A 8 -15.96 -9.75 2.64
CA ILE A 8 -15.69 -10.50 1.42
C ILE A 8 -16.35 -9.81 0.23
N ARG A 9 -17.62 -9.42 0.39
CA ARG A 9 -18.38 -8.69 -0.62
C ARG A 9 -17.71 -7.36 -0.99
N LEU A 10 -17.21 -6.62 0.01
CA LEU A 10 -16.45 -5.39 -0.21
C LEU A 10 -15.18 -5.64 -1.02
N LEU A 11 -14.42 -6.69 -0.68
CA LEU A 11 -13.21 -7.03 -1.41
C LEU A 11 -13.52 -7.43 -2.86
N GLU A 12 -14.56 -8.24 -3.07
CA GLU A 12 -15.03 -8.61 -4.41
C GLU A 12 -15.43 -7.38 -5.23
N ASP A 13 -16.17 -6.44 -4.63
CA ASP A 13 -16.56 -5.19 -5.28
C ASP A 13 -15.33 -4.37 -5.65
N LEU A 14 -14.36 -4.20 -4.74
CA LEU A 14 -13.11 -3.48 -5.00
C LEU A 14 -12.28 -4.16 -6.10
N LEU A 15 -12.30 -5.49 -6.20
CA LEU A 15 -11.56 -6.25 -7.20
C LEU A 15 -12.31 -6.39 -8.53
N ALA A 16 -13.62 -6.20 -8.55
CA ALA A 16 -14.39 -6.07 -9.78
C ALA A 16 -13.89 -4.82 -10.51
N GLY A 17 -13.02 -5.05 -11.49
CA GLY A 17 -12.31 -4.01 -12.23
C GLY A 17 -13.23 -3.32 -13.22
N ASP A 18 -13.99 -2.34 -12.74
CA ASP A 18 -14.66 -1.38 -13.61
C ASP A 18 -13.63 -0.55 -14.38
N PRO A 19 -13.94 -0.10 -15.61
CA PRO A 19 -13.07 0.82 -16.32
C PRO A 19 -12.80 2.09 -15.50
N PHE A 20 -11.53 2.44 -15.31
CA PHE A 20 -11.09 3.64 -14.60
C PHE A 20 -10.13 4.46 -15.46
N ASP A 21 -9.99 5.75 -15.12
CA ASP A 21 -9.01 6.62 -15.77
C ASP A 21 -7.59 6.23 -15.34
N THR A 22 -6.91 5.48 -16.21
CA THR A 22 -5.54 5.01 -15.99
C THR A 22 -4.54 6.17 -15.93
N ALA A 23 -4.75 7.23 -16.70
CA ALA A 23 -3.84 8.38 -16.73
C ALA A 23 -4.02 9.23 -15.47
N GLY A 24 -5.27 9.47 -15.06
CA GLY A 24 -5.61 10.09 -13.78
C GLY A 24 -4.99 9.34 -12.62
N ALA A 25 -5.23 8.03 -12.53
CA ALA A 25 -4.66 7.18 -11.47
C ALA A 25 -3.11 7.23 -11.42
N SER A 26 -2.44 7.28 -12.58
CA SER A 26 -0.98 7.44 -12.64
C SER A 26 -0.51 8.82 -12.14
N SER A 27 -1.27 9.87 -12.43
CA SER A 27 -1.01 11.24 -11.93
C SER A 27 -1.24 11.33 -10.43
N ASP A 28 -2.30 10.71 -9.91
CA ASP A 28 -2.64 10.70 -8.49
C ASP A 28 -1.54 10.00 -7.69
N TRP A 29 -1.04 8.87 -8.18
CA TRP A 29 0.14 8.22 -7.60
C TRP A 29 1.36 9.14 -7.55
N ALA A 30 1.65 9.85 -8.65
CA ALA A 30 2.78 10.78 -8.70
C ALA A 30 2.63 11.93 -7.70
N ALA A 31 1.41 12.42 -7.47
CA ALA A 31 1.10 13.50 -6.54
C ALA A 31 0.99 13.06 -5.07
N SER A 32 0.72 11.77 -4.81
CA SER A 32 0.43 11.22 -3.47
C SER A 32 1.58 11.28 -2.46
N GLY A 33 2.82 11.48 -2.91
CA GLY A 33 4.03 11.26 -2.09
C GLY A 33 4.41 9.79 -1.89
N ALA A 34 3.49 8.84 -2.09
CA ALA A 34 3.79 7.41 -2.04
C ALA A 34 4.73 6.96 -3.17
N MET A 35 4.68 7.62 -4.33
CA MET A 35 5.66 7.40 -5.41
C MET A 35 7.10 7.65 -4.93
N ALA A 36 7.34 8.72 -4.16
CA ALA A 36 8.68 9.07 -3.67
C ALA A 36 9.27 8.01 -2.71
N LEU A 37 8.38 7.22 -2.09
CA LEU A 37 8.69 6.14 -1.16
C LEU A 37 8.82 4.76 -1.84
N THR A 38 8.58 4.67 -3.15
CA THR A 38 8.52 3.41 -3.88
C THR A 38 9.70 3.28 -4.84
N GLY A 39 10.44 2.17 -4.76
CA GLY A 39 11.61 1.90 -5.59
C GLY A 39 12.92 1.75 -4.80
N PRO A 40 14.06 1.52 -5.48
CA PRO A 40 15.37 1.36 -4.84
C PRO A 40 15.78 2.62 -4.06
N ALA A 41 16.51 2.44 -2.96
CA ALA A 41 16.97 3.54 -2.09
C ALA A 41 17.67 4.66 -2.89
N ASP A 42 18.65 4.29 -3.70
CA ASP A 42 19.45 5.21 -4.50
C ASP A 42 18.95 5.33 -5.96
N GLY A 43 17.77 4.78 -6.25
CA GLY A 43 17.19 4.76 -7.58
C GLY A 43 16.10 5.81 -7.79
N ALA A 44 15.60 5.85 -9.02
CA ALA A 44 14.40 6.60 -9.36
C ALA A 44 13.18 6.05 -8.62
N ALA A 45 12.31 6.97 -8.19
CA ALA A 45 10.98 6.67 -7.69
C ALA A 45 10.16 5.92 -8.75
N ARG A 46 9.34 4.96 -8.33
CA ARG A 46 8.60 4.07 -9.24
C ARG A 46 7.11 4.33 -9.21
N GLN A 47 6.52 4.23 -10.39
CA GLN A 47 5.07 4.16 -10.58
C GLN A 47 4.51 2.89 -9.95
N ALA A 48 3.28 2.97 -9.44
CA ALA A 48 2.47 1.81 -9.10
C ALA A 48 1.63 1.39 -10.32
N PRO A 49 1.18 0.13 -10.38
CA PRO A 49 0.10 -0.25 -11.28
C PRO A 49 -1.12 0.65 -11.04
N PRO A 50 -1.67 1.33 -12.07
CA PRO A 50 -2.76 2.29 -11.90
C PRO A 50 -4.02 1.70 -11.25
N ALA A 51 -4.28 0.41 -11.48
CA ALA A 51 -5.39 -0.31 -10.85
C ALA A 51 -5.31 -0.33 -9.31
N ILE A 52 -4.09 -0.39 -8.73
CA ILE A 52 -3.92 -0.34 -7.27
C ILE A 52 -4.32 1.03 -6.73
N VAL A 53 -4.01 2.10 -7.48
CA VAL A 53 -4.35 3.48 -7.10
C VAL A 53 -5.86 3.70 -7.16
N ASP A 54 -6.52 3.18 -8.20
CA ASP A 54 -7.99 3.22 -8.29
C ASP A 54 -8.65 2.45 -7.14
N VAL A 55 -8.15 1.27 -6.78
CA VAL A 55 -8.63 0.52 -5.60
C VAL A 55 -8.47 1.32 -4.32
N MET A 56 -7.35 2.03 -4.12
CA MET A 56 -7.15 2.90 -2.95
C MET A 56 -8.18 4.04 -2.90
N ARG A 57 -8.46 4.68 -4.04
CA ARG A 57 -9.48 5.72 -4.14
C ARG A 57 -10.87 5.17 -3.81
N ARG A 58 -11.25 4.04 -4.42
CA ARG A 58 -12.55 3.41 -4.17
C ARG A 58 -12.70 2.92 -2.73
N LEU A 59 -11.62 2.46 -2.11
CA LEU A 59 -11.62 2.10 -0.69
C LEU A 59 -11.85 3.34 0.19
N ALA A 60 -11.23 4.48 -0.13
CA ALA A 60 -11.49 5.74 0.56
C ALA A 60 -12.93 6.22 0.38
N ASP A 61 -13.50 6.11 -0.82
CA ASP A 61 -14.91 6.42 -1.09
C ASP A 61 -15.85 5.57 -0.21
N HIS A 62 -15.57 4.27 -0.09
CA HIS A 62 -16.33 3.38 0.80
C HIS A 62 -16.17 3.76 2.27
N TYR A 63 -14.95 4.07 2.72
CA TYR A 63 -14.70 4.51 4.09
C TYR A 63 -15.55 5.75 4.43
N VAL A 64 -15.59 6.75 3.55
CA VAL A 64 -16.44 7.94 3.71
C VAL A 64 -17.93 7.58 3.69
N ALA A 65 -18.34 6.63 2.85
CA ALA A 65 -19.72 6.15 2.81
C ALA A 65 -20.15 5.41 4.09
N PHE A 66 -19.20 4.92 4.88
CA PHE A 66 -19.42 4.33 6.21
C PHE A 66 -19.17 5.34 7.36
N ASP A 67 -19.49 6.61 7.13
CA ASP A 67 -19.33 7.72 8.07
C ASP A 67 -17.87 7.98 8.50
N GLY A 68 -16.90 7.53 7.69
CA GLY A 68 -15.49 7.86 7.85
C GLY A 68 -15.18 9.30 7.44
N ASP A 69 -14.05 9.81 7.94
CA ASP A 69 -13.56 11.14 7.57
C ASP A 69 -13.13 11.22 6.09
N PRO A 70 -13.26 12.40 5.43
CA PRO A 70 -12.73 12.60 4.09
C PRO A 70 -11.25 12.22 4.00
N THR A 71 -10.93 11.30 3.10
CA THR A 71 -9.60 10.66 3.02
C THR A 71 -9.10 10.61 1.57
N ASP A 72 -7.87 11.05 1.35
CA ASP A 72 -7.13 10.80 0.11
C ASP A 72 -6.40 9.44 0.26
N GLY A 73 -6.97 8.40 -0.35
CA GLY A 73 -6.47 7.02 -0.24
C GLY A 73 -5.00 6.87 -0.63
N PRO A 74 -4.60 7.27 -1.85
CA PRO A 74 -3.19 7.24 -2.28
C PRO A 74 -2.26 8.04 -1.38
N ALA A 75 -2.63 9.25 -0.95
CA ALA A 75 -1.77 10.08 -0.11
C ALA A 75 -1.56 9.48 1.29
N LEU A 76 -2.63 8.94 1.90
CA LEU A 76 -2.60 8.34 3.23
C LEU A 76 -1.54 7.23 3.37
N LEU A 77 -1.24 6.50 2.28
CA LEU A 77 -0.23 5.45 2.27
C LEU A 77 1.17 5.95 2.67
N GLY A 78 1.51 7.18 2.28
CA GLY A 78 2.83 7.77 2.49
C GLY A 78 2.98 8.58 3.78
N GLU A 79 1.87 8.99 4.41
CA GLU A 79 1.90 9.98 5.50
C GLU A 79 2.77 9.58 6.68
N ARG A 80 2.62 8.34 7.18
CA ARG A 80 3.42 7.85 8.31
C ARG A 80 4.92 7.89 8.01
N ALA A 81 5.30 7.54 6.78
CA ALA A 81 6.70 7.56 6.38
C ALA A 81 7.22 9.00 6.28
N ALA A 82 6.40 9.92 5.76
CA ALA A 82 6.73 11.35 5.73
C ALA A 82 6.93 11.93 7.13
N LEU A 83 6.00 11.65 8.07
CA LEU A 83 6.08 12.10 9.46
C LEU A 83 7.32 11.57 10.19
N ALA A 84 7.72 10.34 9.90
CA ALA A 84 8.86 9.70 10.52
C ALA A 84 10.19 9.93 9.78
N GLY A 85 10.20 10.73 8.71
CA GLY A 85 11.41 10.98 7.90
C GLY A 85 11.97 9.72 7.22
N MET A 86 11.13 8.72 6.97
CA MET A 86 11.52 7.47 6.32
C MET A 86 11.57 7.66 4.79
N GLY A 87 12.48 6.95 4.14
CA GLY A 87 12.66 6.97 2.69
C GLY A 87 12.42 5.60 2.04
N ARG A 88 12.41 5.56 0.70
CA ARG A 88 12.34 4.33 -0.08
C ARG A 88 13.55 3.42 0.19
N ARG A 89 13.32 2.10 0.22
CA ARG A 89 14.36 1.09 0.56
C ARG A 89 14.32 -0.16 -0.34
N GLY A 90 13.78 -0.04 -1.55
CA GLY A 90 13.74 -1.12 -2.53
C GLY A 90 12.91 -2.31 -2.04
N ALA A 91 13.57 -3.47 -1.91
CA ALA A 91 12.95 -4.70 -1.42
C ALA A 91 12.70 -4.68 0.10
N THR A 92 13.13 -3.66 0.82
CA THR A 92 12.82 -3.47 2.24
C THR A 92 11.72 -2.41 2.39
N SER A 93 10.77 -2.64 3.29
CA SER A 93 9.79 -1.62 3.69
C SER A 93 10.47 -0.37 4.24
N VAL A 94 9.81 0.79 4.15
CA VAL A 94 10.32 2.09 4.64
C VAL A 94 10.72 2.06 6.12
N GLY A 95 10.06 1.22 6.93
CA GLY A 95 10.35 1.04 8.36
C GLY A 95 11.49 0.06 8.65
N GLY A 96 12.03 -0.63 7.65
CA GLY A 96 13.21 -1.49 7.80
C GLY A 96 12.94 -2.93 8.27
N ASN A 97 11.71 -3.29 8.63
CA ASN A 97 11.40 -4.56 9.29
C ASN A 97 10.78 -5.63 8.37
N ALA A 98 10.24 -5.23 7.22
CA ALA A 98 9.71 -6.15 6.21
C ALA A 98 10.59 -6.20 4.96
N TYR A 99 10.78 -7.40 4.42
CA TYR A 99 11.67 -7.73 3.32
C TYR A 99 10.93 -8.55 2.26
N LEU A 100 10.96 -8.10 1.01
CA LEU A 100 10.57 -8.90 -0.15
C LEU A 100 11.72 -9.83 -0.50
N MET A 101 11.45 -11.13 -0.53
CA MET A 101 12.43 -12.18 -0.78
C MET A 101 11.91 -13.12 -1.85
N ASP A 102 12.82 -13.56 -2.73
CA ASP A 102 12.51 -14.61 -3.70
C ASP A 102 12.35 -15.96 -2.97
N ALA A 103 11.28 -16.65 -3.30
CA ALA A 103 10.95 -18.02 -2.91
C ALA A 103 10.86 -18.91 -4.16
N GLY A 104 10.75 -20.23 -3.97
CA GLY A 104 10.74 -21.18 -5.08
C GLY A 104 9.57 -20.99 -6.06
N ASP A 105 8.46 -20.42 -5.60
CA ASP A 105 7.21 -20.24 -6.34
C ASP A 105 6.79 -18.78 -6.51
N GLY A 106 7.61 -17.82 -6.08
CA GLY A 106 7.28 -16.39 -6.20
C GLY A 106 8.02 -15.51 -5.22
N VAL A 107 7.43 -14.37 -4.88
CA VAL A 107 7.99 -13.43 -3.90
C VAL A 107 7.18 -13.52 -2.63
N VAL A 108 7.86 -13.62 -1.49
CA VAL A 108 7.26 -13.54 -0.15
C VAL A 108 7.69 -12.26 0.53
N CYS A 109 6.80 -11.71 1.36
CA CYS A 109 7.12 -10.60 2.26
C CYS A 109 7.36 -11.15 3.66
N VAL A 110 8.61 -11.20 4.09
CA VAL A 110 8.99 -11.59 5.45
C VAL A 110 8.95 -10.35 6.33
N ASN A 111 8.03 -10.31 7.29
CA ASN A 111 7.87 -9.19 8.21
C ASN A 111 8.38 -9.56 9.61
N LEU A 112 9.53 -9.01 9.99
CA LEU A 112 10.15 -9.16 11.32
C LEU A 112 9.75 -7.96 12.19
N ALA A 113 8.45 -7.85 12.46
CA ALA A 113 7.87 -6.67 13.09
C ALA A 113 8.27 -6.49 14.55
N ARG A 114 8.71 -7.57 15.20
CA ARG A 114 9.06 -7.63 16.63
C ARG A 114 10.50 -8.09 16.80
N PRO A 115 11.19 -7.65 17.88
CA PRO A 115 12.53 -8.15 18.20
C PRO A 115 12.62 -9.68 18.26
N ASP A 116 11.57 -10.32 18.79
CA ASP A 116 11.49 -11.78 18.92
C ASP A 116 11.44 -12.50 17.56
N ASP A 117 10.91 -11.85 16.51
CA ASP A 117 10.85 -12.43 15.17
C ASP A 117 12.28 -12.64 14.61
N LEU A 118 13.18 -11.69 14.87
CA LEU A 118 14.59 -11.81 14.49
C LEU A 118 15.32 -12.82 15.38
N ALA A 119 15.03 -12.84 16.68
CA ALA A 119 15.64 -13.79 17.63
C ALA A 119 15.26 -15.25 17.36
N ALA A 120 14.11 -15.48 16.71
CA ALA A 120 13.65 -16.81 16.30
C ALA A 120 14.39 -17.35 15.06
N LEU A 121 15.12 -16.51 14.32
CA LEU A 121 15.87 -16.96 13.15
C LEU A 121 17.14 -17.72 13.56
N PRO A 122 17.49 -18.81 12.85
CA PRO A 122 18.77 -19.48 13.04
C PRO A 122 19.95 -18.52 12.82
N ALA A 123 21.02 -18.72 13.59
CA ALA A 123 22.28 -17.99 13.47
C ALA A 123 23.07 -18.36 12.21
#